data_AF-A0A3T0I872-F1
#
_entry.id   AF-A0A3T0I872-F1
#
_cell.length_a   1.000
_cell.length_b   1.000
_cell.length_c   1.000
_cell.angle_alpha   90.00
_cell.angle_beta   90.00
_cell.angle_gamma   90.00
#
_symmetry.space_group_name_H-M   'P 1'
#
loop_
_entity.id
_entity.type
_entity.pdbx_description
1 polymer ?
#
loop_
_entity_poly.entity_id
_entity_poly.type
_entity_poly.pdbx_seq_one_letter_code
_entity_poly.pdbx_strand_id
1 'polypeptide(L)'
;QLCRFKKCIAVGMAMDLVLDDSKRVAKRKLIEQNRERRRKEEMIRSLQQRPEPTPEEWDLIHVATEAHRSTNAQGSHWKQRRKFLPDDIGQSPIVSMPDGDKVDLEAFSEFTKIITPAITRVVDFAKKLPMFSELPCEDQIILLKGCCMEIMSLRAAVRYDPESDTLT
;
A
#
# COMPACT_ATOMS: atom_id res chain seq x y z
N GLN A 1 43.29 20.64 7.76
CA GLN A 1 43.62 20.00 6.46
C GLN A 1 45.01 20.43 5.95
N LEU A 2 45.30 21.74 5.84
CA LEU A 2 46.55 22.26 5.26
C LEU A 2 47.85 21.76 5.94
N CYS A 3 47.90 21.70 7.28
CA CYS A 3 49.11 21.23 8.00
C CYS A 3 49.43 19.75 7.72
N ARG A 4 48.41 18.92 7.49
CA ARG A 4 48.60 17.51 7.13
C ARG A 4 49.11 17.37 5.70
N PHE A 5 48.56 18.15 4.77
CA PHE A 5 49.00 18.17 3.38
C PHE A 5 50.47 18.57 3.26
N LYS A 6 50.87 19.67 3.90
CA LYS A 6 52.28 20.13 3.90
C LYS A 6 53.26 19.07 4.46
N LYS A 7 52.86 18.36 5.51
CA LYS A 7 53.67 17.26 6.07
C LYS A 7 53.80 16.08 5.10
N CYS A 8 52.72 15.69 4.41
CA CYS A 8 52.74 14.64 3.40
C CYS A 8 53.69 14.97 2.23
N ILE A 9 53.71 16.23 1.78
CA ILE A 9 54.64 16.66 0.74
C ILE A 9 56.08 16.64 1.23
N ALA A 10 56.34 17.11 2.45
CA ALA A 10 57.68 17.13 3.04
C ALA A 10 58.29 15.73 3.21
N VAL A 11 57.47 14.68 3.37
CA VAL A 11 57.93 13.28 3.42
C VAL A 11 57.97 12.60 2.04
N GLY A 12 57.80 13.36 0.94
CA GLY A 12 57.97 12.87 -0.43
C GLY A 12 56.75 12.19 -1.05
N MET A 13 55.54 12.43 -0.54
CA MET A 13 54.33 11.88 -1.18
C MET A 13 54.04 12.53 -2.53
N ALA A 14 53.68 11.71 -3.51
CA ALA A 14 53.35 12.11 -4.88
C ALA A 14 52.13 13.07 -4.91
N MET A 15 52.36 14.33 -5.31
CA MET A 15 51.33 15.38 -5.28
C MET A 15 50.27 15.20 -6.38
N ASP A 16 50.68 14.64 -7.50
CA ASP A 16 49.86 14.34 -8.68
C ASP A 16 48.74 13.33 -8.39
N LEU A 17 48.91 12.50 -7.35
CA LEU A 17 47.88 11.57 -6.87
C LEU A 17 46.87 12.20 -5.90
N VAL A 18 47.06 13.47 -5.50
CA VAL A 18 46.14 14.17 -4.60
C VAL A 18 44.93 14.65 -5.37
N LEU A 19 43.75 14.13 -5.01
CA LEU A 19 42.49 14.49 -5.65
C LEU A 19 42.09 15.94 -5.29
N ASP A 20 41.95 16.76 -6.33
CA ASP A 20 41.26 18.05 -6.25
C ASP A 20 39.79 17.87 -5.86
N ASP A 21 39.11 18.98 -5.58
CA ASP A 21 37.73 18.95 -5.09
C ASP A 21 36.75 18.36 -6.13
N SER A 22 36.99 18.59 -7.42
CA SER A 22 36.17 18.03 -8.51
C SER A 22 36.28 16.49 -8.56
N LYS A 23 37.51 15.97 -8.52
CA LYS A 23 37.77 14.53 -8.49
C LYS A 23 37.25 13.87 -7.21
N ARG A 24 37.28 14.57 -6.05
CA ARG A 24 36.66 14.08 -4.81
C ARG A 24 35.14 13.97 -4.93
N VAL A 25 34.47 14.97 -5.50
CA VAL A 25 33.02 14.94 -5.72
C VAL A 25 32.64 13.84 -6.72
N ALA A 26 33.37 13.71 -7.84
CA ALA A 26 33.16 12.65 -8.81
C ALA A 26 33.33 11.25 -8.18
N LYS A 27 34.37 11.06 -7.36
CA LYS A 27 34.59 9.81 -6.61
C LYS A 27 33.44 9.51 -5.63
N ARG A 28 32.95 10.51 -4.89
CA ARG A 28 31.79 10.34 -3.99
C ARG A 28 30.53 9.93 -4.75
N LYS A 29 30.24 10.57 -5.89
CA LYS A 29 29.10 10.24 -6.74
C LYS A 29 29.19 8.81 -7.29
N LEU A 30 30.38 8.40 -7.75
CA LEU A 30 30.63 7.04 -8.24
C LEU A 30 30.47 5.99 -7.12
N ILE A 31 30.91 6.29 -5.89
CA ILE A 31 30.71 5.41 -4.74
C ILE A 31 29.23 5.23 -4.46
N GLU A 32 28.43 6.31 -4.47
CA GLU A 32 26.99 6.22 -4.20
C GLU A 32 26.27 5.44 -5.29
N GLN A 33 26.56 5.70 -6.56
CA GLN A 33 25.99 4.94 -7.68
C GLN A 33 26.34 3.45 -7.61
N ASN A 34 27.58 3.10 -7.25
CA ASN A 34 27.97 1.71 -7.06
C ASN A 34 27.25 1.05 -5.87
N ARG A 35 26.99 1.81 -4.79
CA ARG A 35 26.21 1.33 -3.64
C ARG A 35 24.75 1.09 -4.01
N GLU A 36 24.12 2.02 -4.74
CA GLU A 36 22.77 1.85 -5.25
C GLU A 36 22.67 0.65 -6.20
N ARG A 37 23.64 0.49 -7.10
CA ARG A 37 23.68 -0.66 -8.01
C ARG A 37 23.76 -1.97 -7.24
N ARG A 38 24.66 -2.08 -6.26
CA ARG A 38 24.78 -3.28 -5.40
C ARG A 38 23.50 -3.56 -4.62
N ARG A 39 22.84 -2.53 -4.06
CA ARG A 39 21.54 -2.69 -3.38
C ARG A 39 20.47 -3.22 -4.32
N LYS A 40 20.39 -2.72 -5.55
CA LYS A 40 19.44 -3.22 -6.57
C LYS A 40 19.75 -4.65 -6.98
N GLU A 41 21.02 -4.98 -7.19
CA GLU A 41 21.47 -6.35 -7.53
C GLU A 41 21.15 -7.34 -6.39
N GLU A 42 21.42 -6.96 -5.14
CA GLU A 42 21.06 -7.75 -3.95
C GLU A 42 19.55 -7.93 -3.81
N MET A 43 18.76 -6.88 -4.06
CA MET A 43 17.29 -6.96 -4.06
C MET A 43 16.78 -7.92 -5.13
N ILE A 44 17.28 -7.84 -6.36
CA ILE A 44 16.89 -8.75 -7.46
C ILE A 44 17.27 -10.19 -7.13
N ARG A 45 18.49 -10.41 -6.62
CA ARG A 45 18.95 -11.74 -6.23
C ARG A 45 18.09 -12.33 -5.10
N SER A 46 17.71 -11.49 -4.13
CA SER A 46 16.77 -11.88 -3.07
C SER A 46 15.43 -12.31 -3.65
N LEU A 47 14.89 -11.59 -4.64
CA LEU A 47 13.62 -11.95 -5.29
C LEU A 47 13.71 -13.27 -6.04
N GLN A 48 14.80 -13.52 -6.78
CA GLN A 48 15.01 -14.75 -7.54
C GLN A 48 15.17 -16.01 -6.67
N GLN A 49 15.59 -15.84 -5.42
CA GLN A 49 15.77 -16.94 -4.48
C GLN A 49 14.51 -17.26 -3.68
N ARG A 50 13.44 -16.46 -3.81
CA ARG A 50 12.18 -16.76 -3.12
C ARG A 50 11.56 -18.00 -3.76
N PRO A 51 11.08 -18.95 -2.95
CA PRO A 51 10.29 -20.07 -3.47
C PRO A 51 9.09 -19.53 -4.25
N GLU A 52 8.85 -20.10 -5.43
CA GLU A 52 7.62 -19.89 -6.19
C GLU A 52 6.48 -20.72 -5.57
N PRO A 53 5.22 -20.30 -5.74
CA PRO A 53 4.09 -21.07 -5.25
C PRO A 53 4.03 -22.47 -5.89
N THR A 54 3.63 -23.48 -5.11
CA THR A 54 3.35 -24.83 -5.61
C THR A 54 2.13 -24.82 -6.55
N PRO A 55 1.88 -25.88 -7.33
CA PRO A 55 0.66 -25.99 -8.14
C PRO A 55 -0.62 -25.84 -7.31
N GLU A 56 -0.69 -26.43 -6.10
CA GLU A 56 -1.87 -26.28 -5.23
C GLU A 56 -2.02 -24.84 -4.71
N GLU A 57 -0.90 -24.16 -4.40
CA GLU A 57 -0.93 -22.76 -3.99
C GLU A 57 -1.37 -21.85 -5.16
N TRP A 58 -0.96 -22.15 -6.39
CA TRP A 58 -1.42 -21.43 -7.58
C TRP A 58 -2.92 -21.58 -7.82
N ASP A 59 -3.47 -22.76 -7.61
CA ASP A 59 -4.92 -22.99 -7.69
C ASP A 59 -5.66 -22.14 -6.65
N LEU A 60 -5.15 -22.12 -5.42
CA LEU A 60 -5.72 -21.29 -4.35
C LEU A 60 -5.64 -19.79 -4.67
N ILE A 61 -4.49 -19.32 -5.17
CA ILE A 61 -4.28 -17.94 -5.62
C ILE A 61 -5.29 -17.59 -6.72
N HIS A 62 -5.51 -18.49 -7.68
CA HIS A 62 -6.46 -18.27 -8.77
C HIS A 62 -7.90 -18.11 -8.25
N VAL A 63 -8.35 -19.04 -7.40
CA VAL A 63 -9.69 -18.99 -6.79
C VAL A 63 -9.90 -17.70 -6.00
N ALA A 64 -8.95 -17.33 -5.14
CA ALA A 64 -9.05 -16.11 -4.34
C ALA A 64 -9.05 -14.84 -5.21
N THR A 65 -8.24 -14.83 -6.28
CA THR A 65 -8.17 -13.71 -7.22
C THR A 65 -9.49 -13.51 -7.95
N GLU A 66 -10.10 -14.57 -8.47
CA GLU A 66 -11.38 -14.49 -9.17
C GLU A 66 -12.55 -14.16 -8.23
N ALA A 67 -12.54 -14.70 -7.01
CA ALA A 67 -13.47 -14.33 -5.96
C ALA A 67 -13.41 -12.82 -5.67
N HIS A 68 -12.20 -12.25 -5.55
CA HIS A 68 -12.03 -10.82 -5.34
C HIS A 68 -12.50 -10.01 -6.56
N ARG A 69 -12.03 -10.33 -7.77
CA ARG A 69 -12.36 -9.58 -9.00
C ARG A 69 -13.86 -9.50 -9.25
N SER A 70 -14.57 -10.60 -9.04
CA SER A 70 -16.01 -10.69 -9.29
C SER A 70 -16.87 -10.02 -8.22
N THR A 71 -16.30 -9.66 -7.06
CA THR A 71 -17.03 -9.04 -5.94
C THR A 71 -16.54 -7.62 -5.62
N ASN A 72 -15.44 -7.17 -6.23
CA ASN A 72 -14.96 -5.80 -6.10
C ASN A 72 -15.68 -4.90 -7.11
N ALA A 73 -16.56 -3.99 -6.63
CA ALA A 73 -17.44 -3.21 -7.50
C ALA A 73 -16.64 -2.32 -8.46
N GLN A 74 -17.11 -2.17 -9.70
CA GLN A 74 -16.53 -1.30 -10.73
C GLN A 74 -15.13 -1.70 -11.26
N GLY A 75 -14.46 -2.69 -10.66
CA GLY A 75 -13.20 -3.26 -11.17
C GLY A 75 -12.14 -2.19 -11.49
N SER A 76 -11.56 -2.26 -12.69
CA SER A 76 -10.56 -1.31 -13.21
C SER A 76 -11.13 0.07 -13.56
N HIS A 77 -12.46 0.21 -13.69
CA HIS A 77 -13.13 1.44 -14.12
C HIS A 77 -13.65 2.29 -12.96
N TRP A 78 -13.21 2.00 -11.73
CA TRP A 78 -13.68 2.71 -10.54
C TRP A 78 -13.40 4.23 -10.62
N LYS A 79 -12.24 4.64 -11.14
CA LYS A 79 -11.85 6.07 -11.25
C LYS A 79 -12.78 6.85 -12.19
N GLN A 80 -13.28 6.25 -13.28
CA GLN A 80 -14.21 6.91 -14.21
C GLN A 80 -15.66 6.86 -13.74
N ARG A 81 -16.04 5.87 -12.91
CA ARG A 81 -17.43 5.66 -12.48
C ARG A 81 -17.74 6.23 -11.10
N ARG A 82 -16.73 6.62 -10.32
CA ARG A 82 -16.92 7.23 -9.01
C ARG A 82 -17.63 8.59 -9.14
N LYS A 83 -18.39 8.93 -8.11
CA LYS A 83 -18.99 10.25 -7.94
C LYS A 83 -18.45 10.82 -6.64
N PHE A 84 -18.04 12.08 -6.68
CA PHE A 84 -17.64 12.78 -5.47
C PHE A 84 -18.87 13.06 -4.62
N LEU A 85 -18.72 12.94 -3.30
CA LEU A 85 -19.70 13.44 -2.37
C LEU A 85 -19.73 14.98 -2.52
N PRO A 86 -20.90 15.63 -2.64
CA PRO A 86 -21.00 17.08 -2.70
C PRO A 86 -20.28 17.75 -1.53
N ASP A 87 -19.58 18.86 -1.81
CA ASP A 87 -18.71 19.53 -0.82
C ASP A 87 -19.49 20.06 0.38
N ASP A 88 -20.79 20.35 0.24
CA ASP A 88 -21.67 20.84 1.31
C ASP A 88 -22.03 19.76 2.34
N ILE A 89 -21.90 18.48 1.99
CA ILE A 89 -22.18 17.35 2.90
C ILE A 89 -20.95 17.05 3.77
N GLY A 90 -21.17 16.88 5.08
CA GLY A 90 -20.09 16.57 6.04
C GLY A 90 -19.43 17.79 6.66
N GLN A 91 -19.92 19.00 6.37
CA GLN A 91 -19.40 20.25 6.96
C GLN A 91 -20.06 20.62 8.29
N SER A 92 -21.21 20.03 8.64
CA SER A 92 -22.04 20.46 9.78
C SER A 92 -22.31 19.34 10.77
N PRO A 93 -21.30 18.90 11.54
CA PRO A 93 -21.46 17.82 12.48
C PRO A 93 -22.22 18.30 13.74
N ILE A 94 -23.36 17.67 14.02
CA ILE A 94 -24.33 18.11 15.04
C ILE A 94 -24.47 17.15 16.22
N VAL A 95 -24.20 15.85 16.02
CA VAL A 95 -24.34 14.85 17.10
C VAL A 95 -23.01 14.63 17.78
N SER A 96 -22.93 14.88 19.08
CA SER A 96 -21.68 14.67 19.85
C SER A 96 -21.57 13.22 20.31
N MET A 97 -20.39 12.62 20.13
CA MET A 97 -20.03 11.28 20.56
C MET A 97 -19.27 11.33 21.90
N PRO A 98 -19.21 10.23 22.67
CA PRO A 98 -18.55 10.19 23.98
C PRO A 98 -17.06 10.53 23.98
N ASP A 99 -16.38 10.32 22.86
CA ASP A 99 -14.97 10.66 22.63
C ASP A 99 -14.74 12.13 22.25
N GLY A 100 -15.80 12.92 22.11
CA GLY A 100 -15.76 14.34 21.77
C GLY A 100 -15.87 14.62 20.26
N ASP A 101 -15.81 13.59 19.42
CA ASP A 101 -16.02 13.74 17.98
C ASP A 101 -17.50 13.98 17.69
N LYS A 102 -17.77 14.69 16.58
CA LYS A 102 -19.13 15.00 16.16
C LYS A 102 -19.46 14.31 14.84
N VAL A 103 -20.69 13.82 14.74
CA VAL A 103 -21.23 13.16 13.55
C VAL A 103 -22.15 14.13 12.80
N ASP A 104 -21.89 14.25 11.50
CA ASP A 104 -22.81 14.87 10.54
C ASP A 104 -23.83 13.81 10.09
N LEU A 105 -25.11 14.08 10.34
CA LEU A 105 -26.18 13.12 10.07
C LEU A 105 -26.47 12.95 8.58
N GLU A 106 -26.20 13.97 7.77
CA GLU A 106 -26.39 13.90 6.32
C GLU A 106 -25.30 13.04 5.70
N ALA A 107 -24.04 13.29 6.06
CA ALA A 107 -22.92 12.44 5.63
C ALA A 107 -23.10 10.98 6.09
N PHE A 108 -23.50 10.78 7.35
CA PHE A 108 -23.81 9.45 7.87
C PHE A 108 -24.93 8.76 7.09
N SER A 109 -25.98 9.49 6.70
CA SER A 109 -27.05 8.97 5.85
C SER A 109 -26.53 8.52 4.49
N GLU A 110 -25.70 9.32 3.83
CA GLU A 110 -25.09 8.93 2.55
C GLU A 110 -24.22 7.68 2.66
N PHE A 111 -23.41 7.57 3.73
CA PHE A 111 -22.59 6.37 3.95
C PHE A 111 -23.42 5.12 4.25
N THR A 112 -24.49 5.24 5.06
CA THR A 112 -25.36 4.09 5.35
C THR A 112 -26.12 3.58 4.13
N LYS A 113 -26.43 4.44 3.14
CA LYS A 113 -27.05 4.00 1.87
C LYS A 113 -26.15 3.05 1.06
N ILE A 114 -24.83 3.23 1.15
CA ILE A 114 -23.86 2.45 0.37
C ILE A 114 -23.21 1.30 1.16
N ILE A 115 -23.34 1.28 2.49
CA ILE A 115 -22.67 0.28 3.34
C ILE A 115 -23.23 -1.13 3.16
N THR A 116 -24.55 -1.28 3.02
CA THR A 116 -25.18 -2.60 2.90
C THR A 116 -24.68 -3.35 1.65
N PRO A 117 -24.69 -2.76 0.44
CA PRO A 117 -24.09 -3.39 -0.74
C PRO A 117 -22.58 -3.65 -0.61
N ALA A 118 -21.85 -2.88 0.20
CA ALA A 118 -20.44 -3.12 0.45
C ALA A 118 -20.23 -4.36 1.33
N ILE A 119 -21.01 -4.50 2.41
CA ILE A 119 -21.01 -5.67 3.29
C ILE A 119 -21.41 -6.92 2.50
N THR A 120 -22.49 -6.87 1.71
CA THR A 120 -22.92 -8.00 0.87
C THR A 120 -21.80 -8.49 -0.04
N ARG A 121 -21.03 -7.57 -0.65
CA ARG A 121 -19.87 -7.92 -1.48
C ARG A 121 -18.68 -8.52 -0.71
N VAL A 122 -18.60 -8.35 0.61
CA VAL A 122 -17.62 -9.07 1.45
C VAL A 122 -18.12 -10.49 1.73
N VAL A 123 -19.42 -10.65 2.01
CA VAL A 123 -20.04 -11.96 2.19
C VAL A 123 -19.93 -12.79 0.90
N ASP A 124 -20.24 -12.20 -0.25
CA ASP A 124 -20.13 -12.85 -1.56
C ASP A 124 -18.68 -13.24 -1.90
N PHE A 125 -17.70 -12.46 -1.44
CA PHE A 125 -16.28 -12.80 -1.58
C PHE A 125 -15.95 -14.06 -0.77
N ALA A 126 -16.32 -14.08 0.51
CA ALA A 126 -16.02 -15.20 1.40
C ALA A 126 -16.68 -16.50 0.92
N LYS A 127 -17.95 -16.44 0.48
CA LYS A 127 -18.69 -17.61 -0.05
C LYS A 127 -18.08 -18.22 -1.31
N LYS A 128 -17.22 -17.49 -2.04
CA LYS A 128 -16.51 -18.00 -3.22
C LYS A 128 -15.21 -18.74 -2.87
N LEU A 129 -14.81 -18.77 -1.60
CA LEU A 129 -13.65 -19.52 -1.13
C LEU A 129 -14.12 -20.89 -0.60
N PRO A 130 -13.71 -22.02 -1.19
CA PRO A 130 -14.13 -23.36 -0.75
C PRO A 130 -13.88 -23.59 0.75
N MET A 131 -12.68 -23.24 1.23
CA MET A 131 -12.29 -23.39 2.63
C MET A 131 -13.15 -22.59 3.62
N PHE A 132 -13.81 -21.52 3.17
CA PHE A 132 -14.76 -20.77 4.00
C PHE A 132 -16.15 -21.41 3.98
N SER A 133 -16.62 -21.80 2.80
CA SER A 133 -17.94 -22.38 2.60
C SER A 133 -18.11 -23.75 3.25
N GLU A 134 -17.01 -24.45 3.52
CA GLU A 134 -16.98 -25.74 4.24
C GLU A 134 -17.08 -25.58 5.77
N LEU A 135 -16.94 -24.36 6.30
CA LEU A 135 -17.05 -24.11 7.75
C LEU A 135 -18.52 -24.14 8.22
N PRO A 136 -18.77 -24.44 9.52
CA PRO A 136 -20.08 -24.25 10.14
C PRO A 136 -20.61 -22.83 9.96
N CYS A 137 -21.94 -22.68 9.88
CA CYS A 137 -22.59 -21.38 9.64
C CYS A 137 -22.24 -20.37 10.75
N GLU A 138 -22.15 -20.84 11.99
CA GLU A 138 -21.78 -20.06 13.17
C GLU A 138 -20.38 -19.45 13.00
N ASP A 139 -19.41 -20.24 12.55
CA ASP A 139 -18.04 -19.81 12.32
C ASP A 139 -17.95 -18.84 11.15
N GLN A 140 -18.70 -19.08 10.06
CA GLN A 140 -18.79 -18.15 8.94
C GLN A 140 -19.28 -16.76 9.39
N ILE A 141 -20.30 -16.73 10.26
CA ILE A 141 -20.83 -15.46 10.80
C ILE A 141 -19.79 -14.76 11.69
N ILE A 142 -19.09 -15.50 12.56
CA ILE A 142 -18.06 -14.94 13.44
C ILE A 142 -16.93 -14.33 12.60
N LEU A 143 -16.43 -15.07 11.61
CA LEU A 143 -15.36 -14.60 10.72
C LEU A 143 -15.79 -13.36 9.94
N LEU A 144 -17.00 -13.36 9.35
CA LEU A 144 -17.51 -12.20 8.62
C LEU A 144 -17.65 -10.98 9.52
N LYS A 145 -18.19 -11.12 10.74
CA LYS A 145 -18.26 -10.01 11.69
C LYS A 145 -16.88 -9.49 12.09
N GLY A 146 -15.89 -10.37 12.20
CA GLY A 146 -14.52 -10.03 12.57
C GLY A 146 -13.78 -9.25 11.47
N CYS A 147 -13.88 -9.67 10.20
CA CYS A 147 -13.05 -9.12 9.13
C CYS A 147 -13.75 -8.10 8.21
N CYS A 148 -15.08 -7.91 8.33
CA CYS A 148 -15.83 -7.12 7.36
C CYS A 148 -15.28 -5.69 7.22
N MET A 149 -15.02 -5.01 8.34
CA MET A 149 -14.49 -3.65 8.32
C MET A 149 -13.06 -3.60 7.76
N GLU A 150 -12.22 -4.59 8.06
CA GLU A 150 -10.85 -4.67 7.57
C GLU A 150 -10.82 -4.80 6.04
N ILE A 151 -11.64 -5.70 5.49
CA ILE A 151 -11.75 -5.92 4.05
C ILE A 151 -12.31 -4.68 3.34
N MET A 152 -13.34 -4.05 3.90
CA MET A 152 -13.91 -2.81 3.33
C MET A 152 -12.90 -1.66 3.36
N SER A 153 -12.18 -1.49 4.48
CA SER A 153 -11.15 -0.46 4.63
C SER A 153 -10.01 -0.67 3.65
N LEU A 154 -9.53 -1.91 3.48
CA LEU A 154 -8.53 -2.25 2.48
C LEU A 154 -9.02 -1.94 1.07
N ARG A 155 -10.26 -2.29 0.73
CA ARG A 155 -10.87 -2.02 -0.58
C ARG A 155 -10.95 -0.52 -0.89
N ALA A 156 -11.23 0.31 0.12
CA ALA A 156 -11.21 1.77 -0.02
C ALA A 156 -9.77 2.31 -0.14
N ALA A 157 -8.85 1.82 0.69
CA ALA A 157 -7.46 2.29 0.73
C ALA A 157 -6.71 2.03 -0.59
N VAL A 158 -6.92 0.88 -1.23
CA VAL A 158 -6.32 0.60 -2.55
C VAL A 158 -6.91 1.44 -3.69
N ARG A 159 -7.95 2.22 -3.40
CA ARG A 159 -8.60 3.19 -4.29
C ARG A 159 -8.36 4.63 -3.85
N TYR A 160 -7.33 4.86 -3.06
CA TYR A 160 -6.83 6.19 -2.82
C TYR A 160 -6.38 6.83 -4.14
N ASP A 161 -6.85 8.05 -4.41
CA ASP A 161 -6.40 8.84 -5.54
C ASP A 161 -5.63 10.08 -5.06
N PRO A 162 -4.31 10.15 -5.27
CA PRO A 162 -3.48 11.26 -4.81
C PRO A 162 -3.82 12.61 -5.46
N GLU A 163 -4.47 12.60 -6.63
CA GLU A 163 -4.84 13.83 -7.35
C GLU A 163 -6.00 14.57 -6.68
N SER A 164 -6.98 13.82 -6.16
CA SER A 164 -8.14 14.38 -5.46
C SER A 164 -8.08 14.24 -3.94
N ASP A 165 -7.08 13.53 -3.42
CA ASP A 165 -6.92 13.18 -1.99
C ASP A 165 -8.17 12.50 -1.40
N THR A 166 -8.77 11.58 -2.17
CA THR A 166 -10.04 10.91 -1.80
C THR A 166 -9.92 9.38 -1.85
N LEU A 167 -10.73 8.72 -1.01
CA LEU A 167 -11.00 7.28 -1.08
C LEU A 167 -12.29 6.99 -1.87
N THR A 168 -12.45 5.79 -2.43
CA THR A 168 -13.64 5.36 -3.18
C THR A 168 -13.95 3.88 -2.99
#